data_AF-N1WDM2-F1
#
_entry.id   AF-N1WDM2-F1
#
_cell.length_a   1.000
_cell.length_b   1.000
_cell.length_c   1.000
_cell.angle_alpha   90.00
_cell.angle_beta   90.00
_cell.angle_gamma   90.00
#
_symmetry.space_group_name_H-M   'P 1'
#
loop_
_entity.id
_entity.type
_entity.pdbx_description
1 polymer ?
#
loop_
_entity_poly.entity_id
_entity_poly.type
_entity_poly.pdbx_seq_one_letter_code
_entity_poly.pdbx_strand_id
1 'polypeptide(L)'
;MPVNKKKIITFLVILILLSLFLGGFVYILFLKNTNPDLKASSYDSRSELYWERLQNRPEVLLGPGYPTDLRDFLETLRGKESYLWEGDRDKTYTHLLETYPDERGHVLYAVFIAFMNWKEKSSEVEQRGDLSAYEKLTAVNRVSEEIFPLVLRTILFPKHPTTPPVLLLSYLEDYVQKNPYSYSRERKRIFLRKMEELYQAEKWEIRTWESPMFLRQVIELIYEREILEMSEEEKTSYRSAKLEELKADFWN
;
A
#
# COMPACT_ATOMS: atom_id res chain seq x y z
N MET A 1 -3.68 -1.72 -61.86
CA MET A 1 -2.83 -2.80 -61.30
C MET A 1 -3.66 -3.60 -60.29
N PRO A 2 -3.78 -4.92 -60.42
CA PRO A 2 -4.56 -5.71 -59.47
C PRO A 2 -3.78 -5.79 -58.15
N VAL A 3 -4.29 -5.12 -57.14
CA VAL A 3 -3.69 -5.15 -55.80
C VAL A 3 -3.87 -6.57 -55.26
N ASN A 4 -2.76 -7.26 -55.07
CA ASN A 4 -2.72 -8.69 -54.78
C ASN A 4 -3.15 -8.89 -53.31
N LYS A 5 -4.47 -9.03 -53.08
CA LYS A 5 -5.11 -9.06 -51.74
C LYS A 5 -4.40 -10.01 -50.75
N LYS A 6 -3.85 -11.12 -51.22
CA LYS A 6 -3.05 -12.05 -50.41
C LYS A 6 -1.80 -11.40 -49.79
N LYS A 7 -1.09 -10.54 -50.54
CA LYS A 7 0.11 -9.82 -50.06
C LYS A 7 -0.24 -8.76 -49.01
N ILE A 8 -1.39 -8.09 -49.16
CA ILE A 8 -1.88 -7.12 -48.16
C ILE A 8 -2.24 -7.82 -46.85
N ILE A 9 -2.94 -8.95 -46.93
CA ILE A 9 -3.33 -9.72 -45.73
C ILE A 9 -2.09 -10.25 -45.02
N THR A 10 -1.10 -10.78 -45.74
CA THR A 10 0.16 -11.22 -45.12
C THR A 10 0.92 -10.08 -44.47
N PHE A 11 0.98 -8.91 -45.12
CA PHE A 11 1.62 -7.73 -44.55
C PHE A 11 0.94 -7.26 -43.25
N LEU A 12 -0.40 -7.24 -43.22
CA LEU A 12 -1.18 -6.88 -42.02
C LEU A 12 -0.95 -7.85 -40.85
N VAL A 13 -0.90 -9.16 -41.13
CA VAL A 13 -0.64 -10.18 -40.09
C VAL A 13 0.76 -10.02 -39.49
N ILE A 14 1.77 -9.76 -40.32
CA ILE A 14 3.14 -9.50 -39.85
C ILE A 14 3.17 -8.25 -38.96
N LEU A 15 2.44 -7.20 -39.33
CA LEU A 15 2.40 -5.94 -38.58
C LEU A 15 1.73 -6.09 -37.21
N ILE A 16 0.65 -6.87 -37.14
CA ILE A 16 -0.04 -7.20 -35.87
C ILE A 16 0.89 -8.02 -34.97
N LEU A 17 1.56 -9.04 -35.52
CA LEU A 17 2.53 -9.85 -34.77
C LEU A 17 3.68 -9.00 -34.24
N LEU A 18 4.21 -8.07 -35.05
CA LEU A 18 5.26 -7.14 -34.60
C LEU A 18 4.75 -6.21 -33.48
N SER A 19 3.52 -5.72 -33.55
CA SER A 19 2.95 -4.87 -32.50
C SER A 19 2.76 -5.64 -31.18
N LEU A 20 2.36 -6.91 -31.24
CA LEU A 20 2.23 -7.77 -30.06
C LEU A 20 3.61 -8.09 -29.47
N PHE A 21 4.61 -8.32 -30.33
CA PHE A 21 5.97 -8.58 -29.90
C PHE A 21 6.62 -7.35 -29.26
N LEU A 22 6.44 -6.15 -29.84
CA LEU A 22 6.88 -4.90 -29.22
C LEU A 22 6.12 -4.63 -27.92
N GLY A 23 4.81 -4.86 -27.86
CA GLY A 23 4.02 -4.70 -26.65
C GLY A 23 4.50 -5.61 -25.51
N GLY A 24 4.76 -6.89 -25.81
CA GLY A 24 5.33 -7.85 -24.87
C GLY A 24 6.76 -7.48 -24.44
N PHE A 25 7.59 -6.99 -25.37
CA PHE A 25 8.95 -6.58 -25.07
C PHE A 25 9.01 -5.32 -24.20
N VAL A 26 8.15 -4.32 -24.45
CA VAL A 26 8.01 -3.14 -23.59
C VAL A 26 7.46 -3.53 -22.22
N TYR A 27 6.48 -4.44 -22.16
CA TYR A 27 5.96 -4.97 -20.89
C TYR A 27 7.07 -5.66 -20.08
N ILE A 28 7.89 -6.51 -20.70
CA ILE A 28 9.01 -7.21 -20.04
C ILE A 28 10.10 -6.22 -19.62
N LEU A 29 10.45 -5.23 -20.45
CA LEU A 29 11.46 -4.22 -20.10
C LEU A 29 11.01 -3.34 -18.94
N PHE A 30 9.74 -2.94 -18.89
CA PHE A 30 9.20 -2.19 -17.76
C PHE A 30 9.11 -3.06 -16.49
N LEU A 31 8.66 -4.30 -16.59
CA LEU A 31 8.59 -5.23 -15.44
C LEU A 31 9.99 -5.52 -14.86
N LYS A 32 11.01 -5.59 -15.72
CA LYS A 32 12.39 -5.90 -15.32
C LYS A 32 13.13 -4.68 -14.77
N ASN A 33 12.87 -3.47 -15.28
CA ASN A 33 13.46 -2.24 -14.73
C ASN A 33 12.78 -1.76 -13.44
N THR A 34 11.60 -2.26 -13.09
CA THR A 34 10.94 -1.94 -11.81
C THR A 34 11.33 -2.85 -10.65
N ASN A 35 12.17 -3.87 -10.87
CA ASN A 35 12.76 -4.66 -9.79
C ASN A 35 14.25 -4.31 -9.66
N PRO A 36 14.62 -3.17 -9.03
CA PRO A 36 15.91 -3.16 -8.33
C PRO A 36 15.89 -4.34 -7.36
N ASP A 37 17.02 -5.00 -7.15
CA ASP A 37 17.07 -6.24 -6.37
C ASP A 37 16.59 -6.00 -4.93
N LEU A 38 15.29 -6.16 -4.72
CA LEU A 38 14.56 -5.87 -3.49
C LEU A 38 15.06 -6.77 -2.34
N LYS A 39 15.90 -7.76 -2.60
CA LYS A 39 16.45 -8.62 -1.54
C LYS A 39 17.70 -8.03 -0.86
N ALA A 40 18.34 -7.00 -1.40
CA ALA A 40 19.76 -6.78 -1.12
C ALA A 40 20.12 -5.79 0.00
N SER A 41 19.29 -4.81 0.35
CA SER A 41 19.76 -3.68 1.19
C SER A 41 20.01 -4.06 2.65
N SER A 42 19.20 -4.97 3.21
CA SER A 42 19.30 -5.43 4.60
C SER A 42 19.62 -6.94 4.74
N TYR A 43 20.24 -7.56 3.73
CA TYR A 43 20.50 -9.00 3.69
C TYR A 43 21.40 -9.51 4.84
N ASP A 44 21.05 -10.66 5.41
CA ASP A 44 21.92 -11.46 6.29
C ASP A 44 21.75 -12.96 5.97
N SER A 45 22.84 -13.65 5.63
CA SER A 45 22.82 -15.06 5.23
C SER A 45 22.23 -16.01 6.29
N ARG A 46 22.29 -15.67 7.59
CA ARG A 46 21.73 -16.48 8.69
C ARG A 46 20.21 -16.55 8.63
N SER A 47 19.58 -15.55 8.00
CA SER A 47 18.12 -15.45 7.90
C SER A 47 17.51 -16.30 6.79
N GLU A 48 18.27 -16.60 5.72
CA GLU A 48 17.72 -17.09 4.45
C GLU A 48 17.01 -18.44 4.60
N LEU A 49 17.68 -19.42 5.22
CA LEU A 49 17.12 -20.76 5.45
C LEU A 49 15.82 -20.70 6.27
N TYR A 50 15.80 -19.90 7.33
CA TYR A 50 14.63 -19.78 8.20
C TYR A 50 13.52 -18.97 7.57
N TRP A 51 13.86 -17.98 6.74
CA TRP A 51 12.90 -17.22 5.96
C TRP A 51 12.16 -18.11 4.96
N GLU A 52 12.89 -18.91 4.16
CA GLU A 52 12.28 -19.86 3.22
C GLU A 52 11.39 -20.88 3.92
N ARG A 53 11.82 -21.42 5.07
CA ARG A 53 10.99 -22.33 5.87
C ARG A 53 9.72 -21.64 6.38
N LEU A 54 9.85 -20.41 6.86
CA LEU A 54 8.75 -19.63 7.39
C LEU A 54 7.71 -19.29 6.32
N GLN A 55 8.12 -19.01 5.08
CA GLN A 55 7.18 -18.79 3.97
C GLN A 55 6.26 -19.99 3.73
N ASN A 56 6.73 -21.21 4.02
CA ASN A 56 5.95 -22.43 3.87
C ASN A 56 5.06 -22.76 5.09
N ARG A 57 5.39 -22.23 6.28
CA ARG A 57 4.67 -22.47 7.55
C ARG A 57 4.58 -21.20 8.41
N PRO A 58 3.90 -20.16 7.91
CA PRO A 58 3.82 -18.87 8.60
C PRO A 58 3.05 -18.92 9.93
N GLU A 59 2.16 -19.90 10.10
CA GLU A 59 1.37 -20.13 11.31
C GLU A 59 2.20 -20.42 12.56
N VAL A 60 3.46 -20.82 12.42
CA VAL A 60 4.38 -21.05 13.54
C VAL A 60 4.54 -19.81 14.42
N LEU A 61 4.46 -18.61 13.84
CA LEU A 61 4.55 -17.33 14.58
C LEU A 61 3.37 -17.07 15.51
N LEU A 62 2.25 -17.76 15.32
CA LEU A 62 1.08 -17.69 16.20
C LEU A 62 1.14 -18.74 17.32
N GLY A 63 2.15 -19.60 17.29
CA GLY A 63 2.36 -20.66 18.26
C GLY A 63 2.82 -20.15 19.63
N PRO A 64 2.73 -20.99 20.67
CA PRO A 64 3.17 -20.63 22.00
C PRO A 64 4.67 -20.31 22.04
N GLY A 65 5.02 -19.23 22.74
CA GLY A 65 6.41 -18.82 22.94
C GLY A 65 6.97 -17.86 21.88
N TYR A 66 6.16 -17.42 20.92
CA TYR A 66 6.42 -16.24 20.10
C TYR A 66 5.77 -14.99 20.72
N PRO A 67 6.26 -13.77 20.40
CA PRO A 67 5.61 -12.53 20.83
C PRO A 67 4.16 -12.44 20.34
N THR A 68 3.24 -12.02 21.21
CA THR A 68 1.82 -11.84 20.88
C THR A 68 1.59 -10.66 19.93
N ASP A 69 2.28 -9.54 20.14
CA ASP A 69 2.33 -8.43 19.18
C ASP A 69 3.67 -8.44 18.45
N LEU A 70 3.71 -9.15 17.34
CA LEU A 70 4.94 -9.33 16.58
C LEU A 70 5.45 -8.01 16.00
N ARG A 71 4.57 -7.08 15.62
CA ARG A 71 4.98 -5.81 15.02
C ARG A 71 5.63 -4.91 16.06
N ASP A 72 5.01 -4.75 17.22
CA ASP A 72 5.56 -3.93 18.31
C ASP A 72 6.89 -4.48 18.84
N PHE A 73 6.99 -5.81 18.92
CA PHE A 73 8.23 -6.50 19.23
C PHE A 73 9.36 -6.15 18.24
N LEU A 74 9.10 -6.20 16.94
CA LEU A 74 10.09 -5.89 15.90
C LEU A 74 10.50 -4.41 15.90
N GLU A 75 9.56 -3.50 16.16
CA GLU A 75 9.86 -2.07 16.33
C GLU A 75 10.76 -1.82 17.54
N THR A 76 10.46 -2.47 18.67
CA THR A 76 11.28 -2.41 19.87
C THR A 76 12.68 -2.96 19.60
N LEU A 77 12.78 -4.09 18.92
CA LEU A 77 14.07 -4.71 18.57
C LEU A 77 14.88 -3.81 17.64
N ARG A 78 14.26 -3.18 16.64
CA ARG A 78 14.88 -2.17 15.77
C ARG A 78 15.41 -0.99 16.58
N GLY A 79 14.64 -0.51 17.56
CA GLY A 79 15.05 0.57 18.44
C GLY A 79 16.28 0.19 19.27
N LYS A 80 16.31 -1.02 19.82
CA LYS A 80 17.50 -1.53 20.53
C LYS A 80 18.71 -1.64 19.60
N GLU A 81 18.54 -2.22 18.42
CA GLU A 81 19.63 -2.30 17.42
C GLU A 81 20.18 -0.92 17.10
N SER A 82 19.31 0.02 16.76
CA SER A 82 19.72 1.34 16.28
C SER A 82 20.38 2.20 17.35
N TYR A 83 19.88 2.16 18.59
CA TYR A 83 20.25 3.12 19.63
C TYR A 83 21.04 2.54 20.80
N LEU A 84 20.77 1.28 21.19
CA LEU A 84 21.47 0.64 22.32
C LEU A 84 22.65 -0.21 21.86
N TRP A 85 22.55 -0.79 20.67
CA TRP A 85 23.57 -1.66 20.11
C TRP A 85 24.31 -1.03 18.93
N GLU A 86 24.06 0.25 18.63
CA GLU A 86 24.81 1.03 17.63
C GLU A 86 24.82 0.39 16.22
N GLY A 87 23.75 -0.30 15.86
CA GLY A 87 23.60 -1.01 14.59
C GLY A 87 24.24 -2.41 14.57
N ASP A 88 24.68 -2.93 15.71
CA ASP A 88 25.31 -4.25 15.83
C ASP A 88 24.30 -5.40 15.70
N ARG A 89 24.22 -5.95 14.48
CA ARG A 89 23.35 -7.09 14.14
C ARG A 89 23.70 -8.37 14.88
N ASP A 90 24.96 -8.57 15.28
CA ASP A 90 25.37 -9.77 16.01
C ASP A 90 24.85 -9.75 17.44
N LYS A 91 24.80 -8.57 18.06
CA LYS A 91 24.11 -8.38 19.35
C LYS A 91 22.61 -8.62 19.22
N THR A 92 21.96 -8.12 18.16
CA THR A 92 20.54 -8.40 17.90
C THR A 92 20.28 -9.90 17.80
N TYR A 93 21.10 -10.60 17.01
CA TYR A 93 20.97 -12.04 16.83
C TYR A 93 21.21 -12.81 18.12
N THR A 94 22.28 -12.49 18.86
CA THR A 94 22.60 -13.14 20.14
C THR A 94 21.48 -12.93 21.16
N HIS A 95 20.94 -11.70 21.27
CA HIS A 95 19.82 -11.39 22.16
C HIS A 95 18.58 -12.25 21.85
N LEU A 96 18.28 -12.44 20.57
CA LEU A 96 17.15 -13.27 20.15
C LEU A 96 17.35 -14.75 20.51
N LEU A 97 18.55 -15.29 20.36
CA LEU A 97 18.86 -16.68 20.71
C LEU A 97 18.81 -16.91 22.24
N GLU A 98 19.25 -15.93 23.02
CA GLU A 98 19.20 -16.00 24.48
C GLU A 98 17.77 -15.88 25.02
N THR A 99 16.96 -15.02 24.40
CA THR A 99 15.58 -14.74 24.85
C THR A 99 14.58 -15.79 24.35
N TYR A 100 14.79 -16.28 23.13
CA TYR A 100 13.91 -17.25 22.46
C TYR A 100 14.73 -18.49 22.07
N PRO A 101 14.81 -19.49 22.97
CA PRO A 101 15.60 -20.67 22.73
C PRO A 101 15.03 -21.51 21.58
N ASP A 102 15.82 -22.49 21.15
CA ASP A 102 15.54 -23.39 20.03
C ASP A 102 15.55 -22.67 18.67
N GLU A 103 14.77 -23.16 17.70
CA GLU A 103 14.67 -22.55 16.37
C GLU A 103 13.97 -21.17 16.37
N ARG A 104 13.31 -20.78 17.48
CA ARG A 104 12.48 -19.57 17.55
C ARG A 104 13.27 -18.29 17.39
N GLY A 105 14.42 -18.18 18.04
CA GLY A 105 15.30 -17.01 17.89
C GLY A 105 15.77 -16.81 16.45
N HIS A 106 16.05 -17.91 15.74
CA HIS A 106 16.42 -17.86 14.33
C HIS A 106 15.26 -17.43 13.42
N VAL A 107 14.05 -17.94 13.68
CA VAL A 107 12.84 -17.55 12.95
C VAL A 107 12.53 -16.07 13.18
N LEU A 108 12.57 -15.60 14.43
CA LEU A 108 12.37 -14.18 14.76
C LEU A 108 13.42 -13.28 14.12
N TYR A 109 14.67 -13.74 14.05
CA TYR A 109 15.71 -13.00 13.36
C TYR A 109 15.43 -12.89 11.85
N ALA A 110 14.96 -13.96 11.23
CA ALA A 110 14.61 -13.92 9.80
C ALA A 110 13.45 -12.96 9.51
N VAL A 111 12.42 -12.94 10.38
CA VAL A 111 11.34 -11.96 10.31
C VAL A 111 11.87 -10.54 10.50
N PHE A 112 12.78 -10.35 11.46
CA PHE A 112 13.39 -9.05 11.72
C PHE A 112 14.17 -8.52 10.51
N ILE A 113 14.97 -9.36 9.85
CA ILE A 113 15.71 -8.97 8.64
C ILE A 113 14.74 -8.57 7.52
N ALA A 114 13.67 -9.33 7.29
CA ALA A 114 12.64 -8.97 6.31
C ALA A 114 11.91 -7.66 6.68
N PHE A 115 11.66 -7.43 7.97
CA PHE A 115 11.08 -6.21 8.50
C PHE A 115 11.98 -4.99 8.30
N MET A 116 13.28 -5.12 8.54
CA MET A 116 14.26 -4.07 8.29
C MET A 116 14.34 -3.72 6.80
N ASN A 117 14.35 -4.73 5.93
CA ASN A 117 14.27 -4.52 4.48
C ASN A 117 13.00 -3.76 4.07
N TRP A 118 11.84 -4.12 4.62
CA TRP A 118 10.60 -3.37 4.39
C TRP A 118 10.68 -1.94 4.89
N LYS A 119 11.24 -1.69 6.07
CA LYS A 119 11.41 -0.34 6.64
C LYS A 119 12.27 0.55 5.78
N GLU A 120 13.40 0.03 5.32
CA GLU A 120 14.35 0.74 4.49
C GLU A 120 13.70 1.20 3.18
N LYS A 121 13.11 0.27 2.44
CA LYS A 121 12.43 0.62 1.17
C LYS A 121 11.18 1.46 1.34
N SER A 122 10.44 1.26 2.42
CA SER A 122 9.28 2.11 2.71
C SER A 122 9.75 3.56 2.94
N SER A 123 10.86 3.74 3.64
CA SER A 123 11.51 5.05 3.82
C SER A 123 11.97 5.64 2.47
N GLU A 124 12.58 4.83 1.59
CA GLU A 124 12.95 5.28 0.23
C GLU A 124 11.73 5.77 -0.55
N VAL A 125 10.61 5.03 -0.52
CA VAL A 125 9.35 5.42 -1.16
C VAL A 125 8.78 6.71 -0.55
N GLU A 126 8.83 6.86 0.77
CA GLU A 126 8.33 8.05 1.47
C GLU A 126 9.14 9.31 1.13
N GLN A 127 10.45 9.16 0.91
CA GLN A 127 11.37 10.25 0.55
C GLN A 127 11.25 10.70 -0.91
N ARG A 128 10.61 9.90 -1.78
CA ARG A 128 10.39 10.28 -3.18
C ARG A 128 9.53 11.53 -3.30
N GLY A 129 10.09 12.59 -3.88
CA GLY A 129 9.38 13.85 -4.10
C GLY A 129 8.44 13.84 -5.31
N ASP A 130 8.55 12.84 -6.18
CA ASP A 130 7.78 12.72 -7.42
C ASP A 130 6.41 12.02 -7.24
N LEU A 131 6.15 11.45 -6.07
CA LEU A 131 4.93 10.72 -5.75
C LEU A 131 4.01 11.53 -4.84
N SER A 132 2.70 11.46 -5.09
CA SER A 132 1.69 12.00 -4.17
C SER A 132 1.55 11.15 -2.90
N ALA A 133 0.85 11.67 -1.89
CA ALA A 133 0.60 10.93 -0.65
C ALA A 133 -0.11 9.58 -0.90
N TYR A 134 -1.08 9.55 -1.81
CA TYR A 134 -1.78 8.31 -2.18
C TYR A 134 -0.87 7.32 -2.90
N GLU A 135 -0.05 7.81 -3.82
CA GLU A 135 0.90 6.97 -4.56
C GLU A 135 1.95 6.38 -3.63
N LYS A 136 2.44 7.15 -2.66
CA LYS A 136 3.34 6.66 -1.60
C LYS A 136 2.67 5.56 -0.78
N LEU A 137 1.46 5.79 -0.28
CA LEU A 137 0.73 4.77 0.50
C LEU A 137 0.52 3.48 -0.30
N THR A 138 0.16 3.59 -1.57
CA THR A 138 -0.03 2.44 -2.45
C THR A 138 1.28 1.72 -2.74
N ALA A 139 2.38 2.46 -2.95
CA ALA A 139 3.69 1.90 -3.18
C ALA A 139 4.25 1.20 -1.92
N VAL A 140 4.11 1.79 -0.73
CA VAL A 140 4.50 1.16 0.55
C VAL A 140 3.71 -0.14 0.77
N ASN A 141 2.40 -0.13 0.49
CA ASN A 141 1.60 -1.35 0.54
C ASN A 141 2.14 -2.40 -0.44
N ARG A 142 2.47 -2.02 -1.68
CA ARG A 142 3.06 -2.91 -2.68
C ARG A 142 4.37 -3.55 -2.19
N VAL A 143 5.27 -2.75 -1.62
CA VAL A 143 6.53 -3.23 -1.03
C VAL A 143 6.26 -4.26 0.07
N SER A 144 5.22 -4.06 0.87
CA SER A 144 4.82 -5.05 1.88
C SER A 144 4.34 -6.37 1.25
N GLU A 145 3.60 -6.33 0.13
CA GLU A 145 3.13 -7.55 -0.56
C GLU A 145 4.27 -8.31 -1.24
N GLU A 146 5.28 -7.58 -1.74
CA GLU A 146 6.44 -8.15 -2.40
C GLU A 146 7.40 -8.84 -1.42
N ILE A 147 7.53 -8.29 -0.20
CA ILE A 147 8.42 -8.83 0.83
C ILE A 147 7.73 -9.94 1.62
N PHE A 148 6.47 -9.74 2.02
CA PHE A 148 5.76 -10.64 2.93
C PHE A 148 4.68 -11.44 2.18
N PRO A 149 4.77 -12.78 2.17
CA PRO A 149 3.65 -13.64 1.79
C PRO A 149 2.37 -13.27 2.55
N LEU A 150 1.22 -13.49 1.91
CA LEU A 150 -0.09 -13.02 2.39
C LEU A 150 -0.34 -13.28 3.89
N VAL A 151 -0.07 -14.50 4.36
CA VAL A 151 -0.30 -14.88 5.77
C VAL A 151 0.64 -14.13 6.72
N LEU A 152 1.94 -14.04 6.40
CA LEU A 152 2.90 -13.28 7.20
C LEU A 152 2.54 -11.79 7.22
N ARG A 153 2.08 -11.25 6.09
CA ARG A 153 1.61 -9.89 6.00
C ARG A 153 0.42 -9.65 6.91
N THR A 154 -0.55 -10.56 6.99
CA THR A 154 -1.70 -10.41 7.90
C THR A 154 -1.32 -10.49 9.38
N ILE A 155 -0.26 -11.22 9.71
CA ILE A 155 0.27 -11.29 11.08
C ILE A 155 0.99 -9.98 11.45
N LEU A 156 1.83 -9.45 10.55
CA LEU A 156 2.65 -8.26 10.79
C LEU A 156 1.87 -6.95 10.61
N PHE A 157 0.94 -6.92 9.68
CA PHE A 157 0.15 -5.75 9.31
C PHE A 157 -1.33 -6.13 9.33
N PRO A 158 -1.90 -6.38 10.52
CA PRO A 158 -3.32 -6.68 10.63
C PRO A 158 -4.13 -5.52 10.03
N LYS A 159 -5.18 -5.87 9.29
CA LYS A 159 -6.08 -4.89 8.67
C LYS A 159 -6.72 -4.06 9.79
N HIS A 160 -6.44 -2.77 9.82
CA HIS A 160 -7.06 -1.85 10.77
C HIS A 160 -8.29 -1.19 10.11
N PRO A 161 -9.45 -1.10 10.80
CA PRO A 161 -10.65 -0.48 10.23
C PRO A 161 -10.50 0.99 9.78
N THR A 162 -9.47 1.70 10.27
CA THR A 162 -9.17 3.07 9.85
C THR A 162 -8.33 3.17 8.57
N THR A 163 -7.75 2.06 8.07
CA THR A 163 -6.96 2.07 6.84
C THR A 163 -7.78 2.46 5.60
N PRO A 164 -8.99 1.92 5.37
CA PRO A 164 -9.80 2.30 4.20
C PRO A 164 -10.19 3.78 4.15
N PRO A 165 -10.66 4.44 5.23
CA PRO A 165 -10.92 5.88 5.24
C PRO A 165 -9.70 6.73 4.87
N VAL A 166 -8.51 6.38 5.38
CA VAL A 166 -7.26 7.11 5.10
C VAL A 166 -6.86 6.97 3.62
N LEU A 167 -6.96 5.75 3.06
CA LEU A 167 -6.71 5.51 1.64
C LEU A 167 -7.71 6.23 0.75
N LEU A 168 -8.97 6.31 1.17
CA LEU A 168 -10.03 6.98 0.42
C LEU A 168 -9.83 8.51 0.38
N LEU A 169 -9.46 9.13 1.51
CA LEU A 169 -9.13 10.56 1.55
C LEU A 169 -7.92 10.89 0.69
N SER A 170 -6.81 10.18 0.88
CA SER A 170 -5.59 10.41 0.10
C SER A 170 -5.82 10.21 -1.40
N TYR A 171 -6.60 9.20 -1.79
CA TYR A 171 -7.00 9.01 -3.19
C TYR A 171 -7.76 10.21 -3.75
N LEU A 172 -8.71 10.75 -2.98
CA LEU A 172 -9.51 11.88 -3.42
C LEU A 172 -8.67 13.15 -3.52
N GLU A 173 -7.77 13.40 -2.57
CA GLU A 173 -6.80 14.51 -2.62
C GLU A 173 -5.94 14.43 -3.89
N ASP A 174 -5.36 13.27 -4.18
CA ASP A 174 -4.57 13.02 -5.39
C ASP A 174 -5.40 13.25 -6.67
N TYR A 175 -6.64 12.75 -6.69
CA TYR A 175 -7.54 12.93 -7.82
C TYR A 175 -7.84 14.41 -8.08
N VAL A 176 -8.14 15.17 -7.03
CA VAL A 176 -8.42 16.61 -7.13
C VAL A 176 -7.21 17.38 -7.63
N GLN A 177 -6.02 17.11 -7.08
CA GLN A 177 -4.78 17.75 -7.50
C GLN A 177 -4.45 17.48 -8.98
N LYS A 178 -4.68 16.24 -9.44
CA LYS A 178 -4.45 15.85 -10.85
C LYS A 178 -5.55 16.36 -11.79
N ASN A 179 -6.76 16.60 -11.27
CA ASN A 179 -7.93 17.00 -12.06
C ASN A 179 -8.61 18.25 -11.47
N PRO A 180 -7.91 19.41 -11.42
CA PRO A 180 -8.40 20.61 -10.75
C PRO A 180 -9.70 21.14 -11.38
N TYR A 181 -9.90 20.92 -12.68
CA TYR A 181 -11.09 21.38 -13.42
C TYR A 181 -12.28 20.40 -13.38
N SER A 182 -12.15 19.26 -12.69
CA SER A 182 -13.29 18.34 -12.52
C SER A 182 -14.42 19.00 -11.73
N TYR A 183 -15.67 18.68 -12.09
CA TYR A 183 -16.86 19.18 -11.40
C TYR A 183 -17.20 18.29 -10.19
N SER A 184 -17.90 18.85 -9.20
CA SER A 184 -18.31 18.13 -7.98
C SER A 184 -19.07 16.83 -8.27
N ARG A 185 -19.95 16.82 -9.28
CA ARG A 185 -20.67 15.59 -9.70
C ARG A 185 -19.73 14.47 -10.10
N GLU A 186 -18.64 14.78 -10.80
CA GLU A 186 -17.64 13.79 -11.20
C GLU A 186 -16.81 13.33 -10.00
N ARG A 187 -16.32 14.27 -9.17
CA ARG A 187 -15.57 13.97 -7.95
C ARG A 187 -16.38 13.07 -7.01
N LYS A 188 -17.67 13.36 -6.82
CA LYS A 188 -18.62 12.54 -6.04
C LYS A 188 -18.75 11.12 -6.59
N ARG A 189 -18.92 10.97 -7.91
CA ARG A 189 -19.00 9.65 -8.56
C ARG A 189 -17.73 8.82 -8.34
N ILE A 190 -16.56 9.46 -8.48
CA ILE A 190 -15.26 8.82 -8.28
C ILE A 190 -15.07 8.40 -6.82
N PHE A 191 -15.42 9.28 -5.88
CA PHE A 191 -15.42 8.99 -4.45
C PHE A 191 -16.29 7.77 -4.10
N LEU A 192 -17.56 7.76 -4.53
CA LEU A 192 -18.49 6.67 -4.21
C LEU A 192 -18.02 5.32 -4.78
N ARG A 193 -17.50 5.32 -6.01
CA ARG A 193 -16.92 4.11 -6.61
C ARG A 193 -15.71 3.61 -5.81
N LYS A 194 -14.78 4.50 -5.43
CA LYS A 194 -13.60 4.11 -4.68
C LYS A 194 -13.94 3.63 -3.27
N MET A 195 -14.95 4.24 -2.63
CA MET A 195 -15.46 3.75 -1.37
C MET A 195 -15.97 2.32 -1.51
N GLU A 196 -16.84 2.04 -2.49
CA GLU A 196 -17.39 0.69 -2.70
C GLU A 196 -16.27 -0.35 -2.84
N GLU A 197 -15.22 -0.03 -3.60
CA GLU A 197 -14.02 -0.88 -3.74
C GLU A 197 -13.27 -1.13 -2.42
N LEU A 198 -13.15 -0.11 -1.56
CA LEU A 198 -12.34 -0.15 -0.34
C LEU A 198 -13.11 -0.70 0.88
N TYR A 199 -14.40 -0.37 0.99
CA TYR A 199 -15.22 -0.71 2.16
C TYR A 199 -15.84 -2.10 2.04
N GLN A 200 -16.13 -2.55 0.81
CA GLN A 200 -16.63 -3.90 0.50
C GLN A 200 -17.72 -4.38 1.49
N ALA A 201 -17.58 -5.59 2.03
CA ALA A 201 -18.52 -6.20 2.97
C ALA A 201 -18.46 -5.60 4.40
N GLU A 202 -17.42 -4.83 4.73
CA GLU A 202 -17.15 -4.32 6.09
C GLU A 202 -17.66 -2.88 6.30
N LYS A 203 -18.53 -2.39 5.41
CA LYS A 203 -19.07 -1.02 5.40
C LYS A 203 -19.52 -0.53 6.79
N TRP A 204 -20.23 -1.37 7.54
CA TRP A 204 -20.76 -1.02 8.86
C TRP A 204 -19.71 -0.97 9.96
N GLU A 205 -18.69 -1.83 9.89
CA GLU A 205 -17.58 -1.79 10.84
C GLU A 205 -16.73 -0.56 10.57
N ILE A 206 -16.31 -0.34 9.32
CA ILE A 206 -15.48 0.82 8.97
C ILE A 206 -16.15 2.14 9.37
N ARG A 207 -17.48 2.24 9.21
CA ARG A 207 -18.28 3.39 9.64
C ARG A 207 -18.06 3.79 11.09
N THR A 208 -17.97 2.84 12.02
CA THR A 208 -17.84 3.15 13.45
C THR A 208 -16.46 3.70 13.79
N TRP A 209 -15.48 3.49 12.91
CA TRP A 209 -14.10 3.94 13.05
C TRP A 209 -13.80 5.23 12.28
N GLU A 210 -14.76 5.76 11.51
CA GLU A 210 -14.57 7.04 10.82
C GLU A 210 -14.44 8.20 11.80
N SER A 211 -13.45 9.05 11.55
CA SER A 211 -13.32 10.30 12.29
C SER A 211 -14.57 11.18 12.04
N PRO A 212 -15.06 11.91 13.05
CA PRO A 212 -16.12 12.91 12.86
C PRO A 212 -15.80 13.96 11.77
N MET A 213 -14.52 14.16 11.43
CA MET A 213 -14.05 15.08 10.38
C MET A 213 -13.97 14.45 8.99
N PHE A 214 -14.00 13.13 8.86
CA PHE A 214 -13.78 12.43 7.59
C PHE A 214 -14.74 12.94 6.51
N LEU A 215 -16.05 12.92 6.77
CA LEU A 215 -17.04 13.41 5.81
C LEU A 215 -16.90 14.89 5.50
N ARG A 216 -16.44 15.71 6.46
CA ARG A 216 -16.19 17.14 6.21
C ARG A 216 -15.03 17.31 5.23
N GLN A 217 -13.94 16.58 5.42
CA GLN A 217 -12.79 16.60 4.50
C GLN A 217 -13.20 16.13 3.10
N VAL A 218 -14.01 15.08 3.01
CA VAL A 218 -14.56 14.61 1.72
C VAL A 218 -15.39 15.70 1.03
N ILE A 219 -16.23 16.43 1.78
CA ILE A 219 -17.03 17.54 1.23
C ILE A 219 -16.12 18.66 0.72
N GLU A 220 -15.11 19.07 1.49
CA GLU A 220 -14.15 20.10 1.04
C GLU A 220 -13.48 19.70 -0.27
N LEU A 221 -13.13 18.42 -0.44
CA LEU A 221 -12.46 17.94 -1.65
C LEU A 221 -13.43 17.82 -2.85
N ILE A 222 -14.64 17.29 -2.63
CA ILE A 222 -15.63 17.14 -3.71
C ILE A 222 -16.11 18.50 -4.22
N TYR A 223 -16.31 19.45 -3.31
CA TYR A 223 -16.93 20.75 -3.61
C TYR A 223 -15.97 21.93 -3.51
N GLU A 224 -14.66 21.67 -3.53
CA GLU A 224 -13.60 22.67 -3.38
C GLU A 224 -13.84 23.91 -4.25
N ARG A 225 -14.21 23.71 -5.52
CA ARG A 225 -14.43 24.80 -6.49
C ARG A 225 -15.63 25.66 -6.10
N GLU A 226 -16.73 25.03 -5.75
CA GLU A 226 -17.95 25.72 -5.33
C GLU A 226 -17.71 26.49 -4.02
N ILE A 227 -16.97 25.89 -3.09
CA ILE A 227 -16.66 26.46 -1.77
C ILE A 227 -15.69 27.65 -1.88
N LEU A 228 -14.75 27.64 -2.84
CA LEU A 228 -13.76 28.71 -3.02
C LEU A 228 -14.39 30.09 -3.29
N GLU A 229 -15.55 30.14 -3.95
CA GLU A 229 -16.22 31.38 -4.33
C GLU A 229 -17.19 31.91 -3.27
N MET A 230 -17.43 31.14 -2.21
CA MET A 230 -18.40 31.45 -1.15
C MET A 230 -17.79 32.28 -0.01
N SER A 231 -18.63 33.07 0.66
CA SER A 231 -18.32 33.68 1.96
C SER A 231 -18.31 32.63 3.08
N GLU A 232 -17.69 32.92 4.23
CA GLU A 232 -17.61 31.96 5.36
C GLU A 232 -18.99 31.53 5.91
N GLU A 233 -19.97 32.42 5.87
CA GLU A 233 -21.35 32.16 6.29
C GLU A 233 -22.04 31.18 5.32
N GLU A 234 -21.84 31.37 4.02
CA GLU A 234 -22.32 30.47 2.96
C GLU A 234 -21.63 29.11 3.03
N LYS A 235 -20.32 29.06 3.26
CA LYS A 235 -19.56 27.81 3.41
C LYS A 235 -20.12 26.94 4.52
N THR A 236 -20.43 27.52 5.68
CA THR A 236 -20.96 26.77 6.83
C THR A 236 -22.32 26.14 6.51
N SER A 237 -23.19 26.90 5.85
CA SER A 237 -24.52 26.45 5.42
C SER A 237 -24.43 25.37 4.34
N TYR A 238 -23.55 25.59 3.35
CA TYR A 238 -23.30 24.67 2.24
C TYR A 238 -22.72 23.34 2.71
N ARG A 239 -21.71 23.36 3.58
CA ARG A 239 -21.11 22.16 4.20
C ARG A 239 -22.17 21.32 4.91
N SER A 240 -23.05 21.96 5.67
CA SER A 240 -24.11 21.28 6.42
C SER A 240 -25.13 20.62 5.50
N ALA A 241 -25.55 21.31 4.43
CA ALA A 241 -26.46 20.75 3.43
C ALA A 241 -25.81 19.56 2.68
N LYS A 242 -24.55 19.69 2.28
CA LYS A 242 -23.82 18.61 1.59
C LYS A 242 -23.49 17.43 2.48
N LEU A 243 -23.32 17.65 3.79
CA LEU A 243 -23.12 16.57 4.74
C LEU A 243 -24.32 15.62 4.80
N GLU A 244 -25.54 16.15 4.84
CA GLU A 244 -26.75 15.33 4.88
C GLU A 244 -26.99 14.62 3.54
N GLU A 245 -26.74 15.29 2.42
CA GLU A 245 -26.78 14.67 1.08
C GLU A 245 -25.79 13.50 0.99
N LEU A 246 -24.52 13.72 1.37
CA LEU A 246 -23.48 12.72 1.22
C LEU A 246 -23.68 11.54 2.17
N LYS A 247 -24.16 11.77 3.40
CA LYS A 247 -24.52 10.67 4.32
C LYS A 247 -25.57 9.74 3.72
N ALA A 248 -26.58 10.31 3.05
CA ALA A 248 -27.64 9.52 2.42
C ALA A 248 -27.10 8.67 1.27
N ASP A 249 -26.24 9.22 0.41
CA ASP A 249 -25.66 8.47 -0.71
C ASP A 249 -24.55 7.49 -0.29
N PHE A 250 -23.85 7.78 0.80
CA PHE A 250 -22.71 7.00 1.28
C PHE A 250 -23.17 5.76 2.04
N TRP A 251 -24.21 5.88 2.88
CA TRP A 251 -24.64 4.80 3.77
C TRP A 251 -25.85 4.00 3.30
N ASN A 252 -26.68 4.55 2.42
CA ASN A 252 -27.73 3.78 1.75
C ASN A 252 -27.17 3.01 0.54
#